data_AF-H0A2P5-F1
#
_entry.id   AF-H0A2P5-F1
#
_cell.length_a   1.000
_cell.length_b   1.000
_cell.length_c   1.000
_cell.angle_alpha   90.00
_cell.angle_beta   90.00
_cell.angle_gamma   90.00
#
_symmetry.space_group_name_H-M   'P 1'
#
loop_
_entity.id
_entity.type
_entity.pdbx_description
1 polymer ?
#
loop_
_entity_poly.entity_id
_entity_poly.type
_entity_poly.pdbx_seq_one_letter_code
_entity_poly.pdbx_strand_id
1 'polypeptide(L)'
;MSHIPEARLIIARLLPDVEAALPDAAADLRHALELMHRRPYAKPRAPDRSAPVCATKAKLIRAYVARHPRASIQEVAVIFHTNSGRVSEAIQGDR
;
A
#
# COMPACT_ATOMS: atom_id res chain seq x y z
N MET A 1 15.71 5.83 9.04
CA MET A 1 15.09 4.49 8.96
C MET A 1 15.15 3.86 10.34
N SER A 2 14.12 3.14 10.78
CA SER A 2 14.14 2.49 12.10
C SER A 2 14.82 1.12 11.99
N HIS A 3 15.94 0.90 12.69
CA HIS A 3 16.72 -0.36 12.70
C HIS A 3 16.11 -1.46 13.59
N ILE A 4 14.78 -1.52 13.68
CA ILE A 4 14.03 -2.43 14.57
C ILE A 4 14.39 -3.92 14.35
N PRO A 5 14.55 -4.42 13.11
CA PRO A 5 14.93 -5.82 12.90
C PRO A 5 16.31 -6.16 13.48
N GLU A 6 17.28 -5.26 13.31
CA GLU A 6 18.65 -5.43 13.77
C GLU A 6 18.73 -5.34 15.31
N ALA A 7 18.04 -4.36 15.90
CA ALA A 7 17.93 -4.23 17.35
C ALA A 7 17.30 -5.48 17.99
N ARG A 8 16.27 -6.07 17.37
CA ARG A 8 15.63 -7.31 17.85
C ARG A 8 16.63 -8.47 17.89
N LEU A 9 17.48 -8.61 16.88
CA LEU A 9 18.51 -9.66 16.84
C LEU A 9 19.56 -9.46 17.94
N ILE A 10 20.00 -8.22 18.15
CA ILE A 10 20.98 -7.89 19.19
C ILE A 10 20.42 -8.22 20.58
N ILE A 11 19.19 -7.79 20.87
CA ILE A 11 18.54 -8.06 22.16
C ILE A 11 18.32 -9.56 22.36
N ALA A 12 17.78 -10.27 21.36
CA ALA A 12 17.56 -11.71 21.44
C ALA A 12 18.85 -12.50 21.69
N ARG A 13 19.97 -12.05 21.12
CA ARG A 13 21.29 -12.68 21.33
C ARG A 13 21.80 -12.48 22.76
N LEU A 14 21.59 -11.31 23.36
CA LEU A 14 22.10 -10.96 24.70
C LEU A 14 21.19 -11.45 25.84
N LEU A 15 19.93 -11.77 25.53
CA LEU A 15 18.93 -12.13 26.53
C LEU A 15 19.34 -13.29 27.46
N PRO A 16 19.99 -14.38 26.99
CA PRO A 16 20.39 -15.47 27.88
C PRO A 16 21.41 -15.03 28.94
N ASP A 17 22.37 -14.18 28.55
CA ASP A 17 23.38 -13.65 29.48
C ASP A 17 22.74 -12.70 30.50
N VAL A 18 21.79 -11.88 30.05
CA VAL A 18 21.03 -10.99 30.93
C VAL A 18 20.12 -11.78 31.87
N GLU A 19 19.51 -12.88 31.42
CA GLU A 19 18.67 -13.73 32.27
C GLU A 19 19.46 -14.41 33.38
N ALA A 20 20.70 -14.82 33.10
CA ALA A 20 21.59 -15.39 34.11
C ALA A 20 22.07 -14.35 35.13
N ALA A 21 22.27 -13.10 34.73
CA ALA A 21 22.83 -12.05 35.58
C ALA A 21 21.78 -11.18 36.30
N LEU A 22 20.66 -10.88 35.63
CA LEU A 22 19.64 -9.90 36.01
C LEU A 22 18.24 -10.38 35.54
N PRO A 23 17.62 -11.33 36.25
CA PRO A 23 16.37 -11.97 35.82
C PRO A 23 15.20 -10.98 35.64
N ASP A 24 15.11 -9.95 36.50
CA ASP A 24 14.06 -8.93 36.39
C ASP A 24 14.21 -8.09 35.10
N ALA A 25 15.44 -7.73 34.75
CA ALA A 25 15.73 -7.00 33.51
C ALA A 25 15.48 -7.88 32.26
N ALA A 26 15.69 -9.19 32.37
CA ALA A 26 15.36 -10.12 31.29
C ALA A 26 13.86 -10.19 31.00
N ALA A 27 13.00 -10.04 32.02
CA ALA A 27 11.55 -9.96 31.84
C ALA A 27 11.15 -8.72 31.02
N ASP A 28 11.73 -7.56 31.35
CA ASP A 28 11.49 -6.32 30.60
C ASP A 28 11.97 -6.42 29.14
N LEU A 29 13.14 -7.04 28.90
CA LEU A 29 13.66 -7.26 27.55
C LEU A 29 12.79 -8.20 26.72
N ARG A 30 12.22 -9.25 27.32
CA ARG A 30 11.25 -10.13 26.64
C ARG A 30 10.01 -9.37 26.22
N HIS A 31 9.47 -8.56 27.12
CA HIS A 31 8.31 -7.75 26.79
C HIS A 31 8.62 -6.74 25.67
N ALA A 32 9.79 -6.10 25.71
CA ALA A 32 10.25 -5.21 24.65
C ALA A 32 10.35 -5.94 23.29
N LEU A 33 10.89 -7.17 23.25
CA LEU A 33 10.98 -7.97 22.03
C LEU A 33 9.59 -8.22 21.40
N GLU A 34 8.57 -8.50 22.21
CA GLU A 34 7.19 -8.69 21.73
C GLU A 34 6.63 -7.41 21.09
N LEU A 35 6.86 -6.26 21.73
CA LEU A 35 6.40 -4.96 21.23
C LEU A 35 7.08 -4.51 19.93
N MET A 36 8.27 -5.06 19.63
CA MET A 36 9.00 -4.76 18.39
C MET A 36 8.43 -5.46 17.15
N HIS A 37 7.40 -6.28 17.30
CA HIS A 37 6.66 -6.84 16.17
C HIS A 37 5.59 -5.88 15.65
N ARG A 38 5.52 -5.75 14.33
CA ARG A 38 4.45 -4.97 13.70
C ARG A 38 3.12 -5.67 13.94
N ARG A 39 2.13 -4.91 14.42
CA ARG A 39 0.76 -5.42 14.55
C ARG A 39 0.21 -5.87 13.19
N PRO A 40 -0.56 -6.96 13.13
CA PRO A 40 -1.25 -7.36 11.91
C PRO A 40 -2.13 -6.22 11.41
N TYR A 41 -2.28 -6.11 10.08
CA TYR A 41 -3.14 -5.09 9.49
C TYR A 41 -4.58 -5.27 9.99
N ALA A 42 -5.16 -4.22 10.55
CA ALA A 42 -6.53 -4.24 11.07
C ALA A 42 -7.60 -4.48 9.98
N LYS A 43 -7.24 -4.27 8.71
CA LYS A 43 -8.11 -4.50 7.55
C LYS A 43 -7.32 -5.24 6.46
N PRO A 44 -7.98 -6.08 5.66
CA PRO A 44 -7.37 -6.66 4.47
C PRO A 44 -6.79 -5.55 3.59
N ARG A 45 -5.61 -5.79 3.04
CA ARG A 45 -5.01 -4.89 2.05
C ARG A 45 -5.95 -4.79 0.86
N ALA A 46 -6.14 -3.58 0.34
CA ALA A 46 -6.85 -3.40 -0.92
C ALA A 46 -6.17 -4.26 -2.02
N PRO A 47 -6.94 -4.82 -2.98
CA PRO A 47 -6.36 -5.64 -4.03
C PRO A 47 -5.31 -4.85 -4.81
N ASP A 48 -4.19 -5.51 -5.15
CA ASP A 48 -3.08 -4.87 -5.88
C ASP A 48 -3.49 -4.38 -7.28
N ARG A 49 -4.60 -4.90 -7.83
CA ARG A 49 -5.19 -4.45 -9.08
C ARG A 49 -6.65 -4.08 -8.87
N SER A 50 -6.99 -2.86 -9.27
CA SER A 50 -8.38 -2.42 -9.36
C SER A 50 -9.02 -2.99 -10.63
N ALA A 51 -10.33 -3.31 -10.60
CA ALA A 51 -11.06 -3.84 -11.74
C ALA A 51 -10.96 -2.92 -12.98
N PRO A 52 -10.79 -3.47 -14.20
CA PRO A 52 -10.71 -2.68 -15.43
C PRO A 52 -11.95 -1.81 -15.63
N VAL A 53 -11.80 -0.68 -16.31
CA VAL A 53 -12.95 0.13 -16.75
C VAL A 53 -13.85 -0.76 -17.59
N CYS A 54 -15.14 -0.82 -17.26
CA CYS A 54 -16.14 -1.49 -18.08
C CYS A 54 -15.99 -1.08 -19.55
N ALA A 55 -15.90 -2.04 -20.48
CA ALA A 55 -15.64 -1.81 -21.90
C ALA A 55 -16.59 -0.76 -22.51
N THR A 56 -17.85 -0.75 -22.07
CA THR A 56 -18.85 0.25 -22.46
C THR A 56 -18.46 1.67 -22.06
N LYS A 57 -17.98 1.86 -20.81
CA LYS A 57 -17.50 3.16 -20.32
C LYS A 57 -16.22 3.59 -21.05
N ALA A 58 -15.31 2.66 -21.35
CA ALA A 58 -14.10 2.96 -22.13
C ALA A 58 -14.44 3.44 -23.56
N LYS A 59 -15.41 2.80 -24.23
CA LYS A 59 -15.90 3.23 -25.55
C LYS A 59 -16.49 4.64 -25.51
N LEU A 60 -17.26 4.98 -24.48
CA LEU A 60 -17.83 6.32 -24.30
C LEU A 60 -16.75 7.38 -24.04
N ILE A 61 -15.76 7.07 -23.21
CA ILE A 61 -14.61 7.95 -22.96
C ILE A 61 -13.87 8.25 -24.27
N ARG A 62 -13.56 7.23 -25.07
CA ARG A 62 -12.90 7.41 -26.38
C ARG A 62 -13.72 8.27 -27.33
N ALA A 63 -15.02 8.01 -27.44
CA ALA A 63 -15.91 8.80 -28.29
C ALA A 63 -16.01 10.26 -27.83
N TYR A 64 -15.99 10.51 -26.52
CA TYR A 64 -16.02 11.86 -25.96
C TYR A 64 -14.74 12.64 -26.28
N VAL A 65 -13.57 12.03 -26.04
CA VAL A 65 -12.25 12.63 -26.30
C VAL A 65 -12.06 12.92 -27.79
N ALA A 66 -12.51 12.03 -28.68
CA ALA A 66 -12.46 12.26 -30.12
C ALA A 66 -13.27 13.50 -30.57
N ARG A 67 -14.37 13.81 -29.87
CA ARG A 67 -15.19 15.01 -30.14
C ARG A 67 -14.69 16.26 -29.42
N HIS A 68 -13.90 16.10 -28.36
CA HIS A 68 -13.40 17.20 -27.52
C HIS A 68 -11.88 17.08 -27.33
N PRO A 69 -11.07 17.28 -28.39
CA PRO A 69 -9.62 17.07 -28.33
C PRO A 69 -8.87 18.02 -27.39
N ARG A 70 -9.53 19.09 -26.94
CA ARG A 70 -8.98 20.05 -25.96
C ARG A 70 -9.37 19.73 -24.52
N ALA A 71 -10.27 18.78 -24.29
CA ALA A 71 -10.66 18.40 -22.94
C ALA A 71 -9.47 17.73 -22.24
N SER A 72 -9.15 18.21 -21.04
CA SER A 72 -8.13 17.61 -20.20
C SER A 72 -8.59 16.26 -19.67
N ILE A 73 -7.63 15.38 -19.36
CA ILE A 73 -7.89 14.07 -18.75
C ILE A 73 -8.69 14.22 -17.44
N GLN A 74 -8.42 15.29 -16.69
CA GLN A 74 -9.10 15.57 -15.44
C GLN A 74 -10.59 15.94 -15.66
N GLU A 75 -10.90 16.77 -16.65
CA GLU A 75 -12.29 17.10 -16.99
C GLU A 75 -13.07 15.86 -17.43
N VAL A 76 -12.46 15.00 -18.24
CA VAL A 76 -13.06 13.72 -18.66
C VAL A 76 -13.28 12.82 -17.44
N ALA A 77 -12.34 12.76 -16.50
CA ALA A 77 -12.47 11.98 -15.27
C ALA A 77 -13.67 12.43 -14.41
N VAL A 78 -13.90 13.73 -14.32
CA VAL A 78 -15.05 14.32 -13.63
C VAL A 78 -16.36 13.93 -14.31
N ILE A 79 -16.46 14.10 -15.64
CA ILE A 79 -17.68 13.79 -16.42
C ILE A 79 -18.07 12.31 -16.32
N PHE A 80 -17.08 11.42 -16.38
CA PHE A 80 -17.31 9.98 -16.34
C PHE A 80 -17.29 9.39 -14.93
N HIS A 81 -17.20 10.23 -13.90
CA HIS A 81 -17.09 9.84 -12.49
C HIS A 81 -16.09 8.69 -12.29
N THR A 82 -14.86 8.90 -12.76
CA THR A 82 -13.77 7.91 -12.73
C THR A 82 -12.44 8.58 -12.40
N ASN A 83 -11.37 7.80 -12.26
CA ASN A 83 -10.03 8.31 -12.00
C ASN A 83 -9.30 8.67 -13.30
N SER A 84 -8.43 9.68 -13.28
CA SER A 84 -7.63 10.12 -14.43
C SER A 84 -6.78 8.99 -15.04
N GLY A 85 -6.21 8.10 -14.21
CA GLY A 85 -5.51 6.90 -14.68
C GLY A 85 -6.40 5.97 -15.51
N ARG A 86 -7.67 5.80 -15.12
CA ARG A 86 -8.66 4.99 -15.86
C ARG A 86 -9.05 5.61 -17.18
N VAL A 87 -9.09 6.94 -17.25
CA VAL A 87 -9.28 7.68 -18.51
C VAL A 87 -8.07 7.47 -19.42
N SER A 88 -6.84 7.59 -18.89
CA SER A 88 -5.61 7.34 -19.65
C SER A 88 -5.55 5.91 -20.19
N GLU A 89 -5.87 4.92 -19.36
CA GLU A 89 -5.99 3.51 -19.79
C GLU A 89 -7.02 3.33 -20.92
N ALA A 90 -8.20 3.95 -20.80
CA ALA A 90 -9.25 3.85 -21.80
C ALA A 90 -8.87 4.47 -23.15
N ILE A 91 -8.03 5.53 -23.15
CA ILE A 91 -7.50 6.18 -24.36
C ILE A 91 -6.36 5.35 -24.97
N GLN A 92 -5.47 4.77 -24.14
CA GLN A 92 -4.28 4.05 -24.60
C GLN A 92 -4.54 2.60 -25.03
N GLY A 93 -5.61 1.97 -24.54
CA GLY A 93 -5.92 0.54 -24.77
C GLY A 93 -6.30 0.13 -26.20
N ASP A 94 -5.97 0.94 -27.21
CA ASP A 94 -6.17 0.67 -28.65
C ASP A 94 -4.82 0.46 -29.40
N ARG A 95 -3.73 0.11 -28.68
CA ARG A 95 -2.43 -0.28 -29.25
C ARG A 95 -2.08 -1.72 -28.94
#